data_AF-R7R2E5-F1
#
_entry.id   AF-R7R2E5-F1
#
_cell.length_a   1.000
_cell.length_b   1.000
_cell.length_c   1.000
_cell.angle_alpha   90.00
_cell.angle_beta   90.00
_cell.angle_gamma   90.00
#
_symmetry.space_group_name_H-M   'P 1'
#
loop_
_entity.id
_entity.type
_entity.pdbx_description
1 polymer ?
#
loop_
_entity_poly.entity_id
_entity_poly.type
_entity_poly.pdbx_seq_one_letter_code
_entity_poly.pdbx_strand_id
1 'polypeptide(L)'
;MRKEKLAETGAKTEGIITEFRLRGVDSSSVITVAYEAGGVAYSVTESVRMKSETIRLGPIPIGQRQVPVMGAVEEGTKVTVIYDPKDPRKAVIGENRRTVKKIFV
;
A
#
# COMPACT_ATOMS: atom_id res chain seq x y z
N MET A 1 -13.83 13.89 -2.00
CA MET A 1 -14.18 12.62 -1.32
C MET A 1 -13.05 12.28 -0.35
N ARG A 2 -13.33 11.85 0.89
CA ARG A 2 -12.27 11.39 1.82
C ARG A 2 -11.65 10.10 1.31
N LYS A 3 -10.36 9.90 1.57
CA LYS A 3 -9.58 8.75 1.11
C LYS A 3 -10.22 7.43 1.53
N GLU A 4 -10.74 7.30 2.74
CA GLU A 4 -11.38 6.09 3.26
C GLU A 4 -12.63 5.73 2.45
N LYS A 5 -13.52 6.70 2.22
CA LYS A 5 -14.74 6.52 1.42
C LYS A 5 -14.41 6.09 -0.01
N LEU A 6 -13.34 6.62 -0.60
CA LEU A 6 -12.88 6.22 -1.92
C LEU A 6 -12.45 4.74 -1.97
N ALA A 7 -11.77 4.22 -0.94
CA ALA A 7 -11.39 2.82 -0.90
C ALA A 7 -12.59 1.86 -0.78
N GLU A 8 -13.72 2.32 -0.23
CA GLU A 8 -14.93 1.51 -0.09
C GLU A 8 -15.77 1.53 -1.37
N THR A 9 -15.88 2.69 -2.02
CA THR A 9 -16.86 2.91 -3.10
C THR A 9 -16.26 3.15 -4.48
N GLY A 10 -14.93 3.25 -4.59
CA GLY A 10 -14.24 3.52 -5.87
C GLY A 10 -14.24 2.30 -6.80
N ALA A 11 -13.99 2.55 -8.09
CA ALA A 11 -13.74 1.48 -9.05
C ALA A 11 -12.35 0.91 -8.83
N LYS A 12 -12.19 -0.38 -9.14
CA LYS A 12 -10.94 -1.12 -8.96
C LYS A 12 -10.30 -1.40 -10.30
N THR A 13 -8.99 -1.25 -10.36
CA THR A 13 -8.17 -1.64 -11.51
C THR A 13 -6.84 -2.21 -11.02
N GLU A 14 -6.16 -2.93 -11.90
CA GLU A 14 -4.79 -3.38 -11.64
C GLU A 14 -3.82 -2.23 -11.90
N GLY A 15 -2.84 -2.09 -11.00
CA GLY A 15 -1.70 -1.20 -11.18
C GLY A 15 -0.39 -1.94 -10.95
N ILE A 16 0.69 -1.33 -11.41
CA ILE A 16 2.05 -1.85 -11.30
C ILE A 16 2.87 -0.88 -10.45
N ILE A 17 3.57 -1.39 -9.44
CA ILE A 17 4.52 -0.61 -8.67
C ILE A 17 5.65 -0.17 -9.60
N THR A 18 5.83 1.14 -9.74
CA THR A 18 6.90 1.72 -10.56
C THR A 18 8.04 2.27 -9.72
N GLU A 19 7.81 2.52 -8.44
CA GLU A 19 8.84 3.02 -7.54
C GLU A 19 8.48 2.72 -6.09
N PHE A 20 9.46 2.26 -5.30
CA PHE A 20 9.37 2.18 -3.85
C PHE A 20 10.60 2.83 -3.21
N ARG A 21 10.37 3.88 -2.42
CA ARG A 21 11.40 4.58 -1.66
C ARG A 21 11.26 4.24 -0.19
N LEU A 22 12.07 3.28 0.26
CA LEU A 22 12.24 3.01 1.69
C LEU A 22 12.88 4.22 2.35
N ARG A 23 12.23 4.74 3.38
CA ARG A 23 12.75 5.84 4.18
C ARG A 23 12.98 5.39 5.63
N GLY A 24 13.98 5.99 6.26
CA GLY A 24 14.37 5.71 7.64
C GLY A 24 13.33 6.19 8.66
N VAL A 25 13.66 6.04 9.95
CA VAL A 25 12.74 6.24 11.09
C VAL A 25 12.06 7.61 11.09
N ASP A 26 12.74 8.64 10.58
CA ASP A 26 12.25 10.03 10.60
C ASP A 26 11.37 10.41 9.39
N SER A 27 11.12 9.51 8.45
CA SER A 27 10.25 9.82 7.30
C SER A 27 9.49 8.61 6.75
N SER A 28 8.28 8.86 6.26
CA SER A 28 7.44 7.79 5.72
C SER A 28 8.02 7.24 4.42
N SER A 29 8.10 5.92 4.31
CA SER A 29 8.38 5.26 3.03
C SER A 29 7.26 5.58 2.04
N VAL A 30 7.60 5.77 0.78
CA VAL A 30 6.67 6.20 -0.27
C VAL A 30 6.67 5.17 -1.39
N ILE A 31 5.49 4.94 -1.96
CA ILE A 31 5.32 4.05 -3.11
C ILE A 31 4.55 4.75 -4.21
N THR A 32 4.92 4.48 -5.45
CA THR A 32 4.23 4.95 -6.66
C THR A 32 3.78 3.77 -7.50
N VAL A 33 2.53 3.83 -7.93
CA VAL A 33 1.87 2.79 -8.73
C VAL A 33 1.29 3.43 -9.98
N ALA A 34 1.65 2.89 -11.14
CA ALA A 34 1.03 3.23 -12.42
C ALA A 34 -0.20 2.35 -12.66
N TYR A 35 -1.27 2.91 -13.24
CA TYR A 35 -2.50 2.19 -13.57
C TYR A 35 -3.21 2.84 -14.75
N GLU A 36 -4.15 2.12 -15.34
CA GLU A 36 -4.98 2.61 -16.43
C GLU A 36 -6.45 2.68 -16.00
N ALA A 37 -7.11 3.78 -16.37
CA ALA A 37 -8.54 3.96 -16.21
C ALA A 37 -9.14 4.55 -17.49
N GLY A 38 -10.00 3.78 -18.15
CA GLY A 38 -10.67 4.21 -19.39
C GLY A 38 -9.72 4.49 -20.55
N GLY A 39 -8.64 3.69 -20.72
CA GLY A 39 -7.66 3.89 -21.79
C GLY A 39 -6.61 4.96 -21.51
N VAL A 40 -6.64 5.61 -20.33
CA VAL A 40 -5.72 6.68 -19.96
C VAL A 40 -4.83 6.23 -18.81
N ALA A 41 -3.53 6.46 -18.95
CA ALA A 41 -2.53 6.14 -17.94
C ALA A 41 -2.50 7.19 -16.82
N TYR A 42 -2.42 6.72 -15.58
CA TYR A 42 -2.33 7.51 -14.37
C TYR A 42 -1.28 6.94 -13.42
N SER A 43 -0.91 7.74 -12.42
CA SER A 43 -0.04 7.31 -11.33
C SER A 43 -0.62 7.75 -9.99
N VAL A 44 -0.47 6.92 -8.96
CA VAL A 44 -0.82 7.24 -7.58
C VAL A 44 0.41 7.07 -6.70
N THR A 45 0.67 8.06 -5.86
CA THR A 45 1.77 8.05 -4.89
C THR A 45 1.21 8.17 -3.48
N GLU A 46 1.55 7.24 -2.60
CA GLU A 46 1.11 7.25 -1.20
C GLU A 46 2.25 6.88 -0.24
N SER A 47 2.16 7.40 0.99
CA SER A 47 2.96 6.90 2.10
C SER A 47 2.55 5.47 2.43
N VAL A 48 3.53 4.59 2.57
CA VAL A 48 3.32 3.17 2.88
C VAL A 48 3.03 3.02 4.37
N ARG A 49 1.91 2.36 4.68
CA ARG A 49 1.58 1.95 6.04
C ARG A 49 2.46 0.77 6.43
N MET A 50 3.04 0.85 7.61
CA MET A 50 3.91 -0.19 8.16
C MET A 50 3.19 -0.93 9.29
N LYS A 51 3.56 -2.19 9.50
CA LYS A 51 3.18 -2.99 10.66
C LYS A 51 4.43 -3.47 11.38
N SER A 52 4.35 -3.54 12.70
CA SER A 52 5.36 -4.23 13.51
C SER A 52 5.22 -5.74 13.36
N GLU A 53 6.33 -6.42 13.12
CA GLU A 53 6.44 -7.87 13.10
C GLU A 53 7.52 -8.30 14.11
N THR A 54 7.20 -9.28 14.97
CA THR A 54 8.12 -9.80 15.98
C THR A 54 9.15 -10.72 15.32
N ILE A 55 10.43 -10.46 15.57
CA ILE A 55 11.53 -11.36 15.20
C ILE A 55 11.68 -12.39 16.33
N ARG A 56 11.67 -13.68 15.98
CA ARG A 56 11.79 -14.78 16.95
C ARG A 56 13.01 -15.65 16.66
N LEU A 57 13.66 -16.13 17.70
CA LEU A 57 14.62 -17.23 17.67
C LEU A 57 14.00 -18.41 18.43
N GLY A 58 13.41 -19.35 17.68
CA GLY A 58 12.55 -20.38 18.27
C GLY A 58 11.33 -19.75 18.99
N PRO A 59 11.02 -20.14 20.23
CA PRO A 59 9.91 -19.54 20.98
C PRO A 59 10.22 -18.14 21.55
N ILE A 60 11.49 -17.70 21.53
CA ILE A 60 11.93 -16.47 22.20
C ILE A 60 11.81 -15.27 21.24
N PRO A 61 11.06 -14.20 21.58
CA PRO A 61 11.08 -12.96 20.84
C PRO A 61 12.39 -12.20 21.08
N ILE A 62 13.14 -11.93 20.02
CA ILE A 62 14.47 -11.27 20.08
C ILE A 62 14.44 -9.83 19.55
N GLY A 63 13.31 -9.37 19.04
CA GLY A 63 13.17 -8.00 18.56
C GLY A 63 11.91 -7.79 17.75
N GLN A 64 11.84 -6.62 17.11
CA GLN A 64 10.76 -6.24 16.21
C GLN A 64 11.35 -5.58 14.96
N ARG A 65 10.68 -5.77 13.83
CA ARG A 65 10.94 -5.03 12.58
C ARG A 65 9.67 -4.38 12.06
N GLN A 66 9.82 -3.30 11.30
CA GLN A 66 8.73 -2.72 10.53
C GLN A 66 8.70 -3.35 9.14
N VAL A 67 7.52 -3.82 8.72
CA VAL A 67 7.29 -4.33 7.36
C VAL A 67 6.06 -3.64 6.74
N PRO A 68 6.00 -3.44 5.41
CA PRO A 68 4.82 -2.87 4.75
C PRO A 68 3.56 -3.71 5.00
N VAL A 69 2.40 -3.06 5.23
CA VAL A 69 1.12 -3.77 5.35
C VAL A 69 0.70 -4.45 4.05
N MET A 70 1.17 -3.91 2.93
CA MET A 70 0.84 -4.37 1.59
C MET A 70 1.58 -5.65 1.16
N GLY A 71 2.61 -6.08 1.90
CA GLY A 71 3.43 -7.23 1.52
C GLY A 71 4.58 -6.82 0.60
N ALA A 72 4.70 -7.47 -0.55
CA ALA A 72 5.75 -7.17 -1.53
C ALA A 72 5.63 -5.74 -2.09
N VAL A 73 6.76 -5.07 -2.23
CA VAL A 73 6.88 -3.67 -2.68
C VAL A 73 7.87 -3.50 -3.83
N GLU A 74 8.20 -4.59 -4.50
CA GLU A 74 9.16 -4.62 -5.61
C GLU A 74 8.55 -3.98 -6.86
N GLU A 75 9.36 -3.25 -7.63
CA GLU A 75 8.95 -2.72 -8.92
C GLU A 75 8.49 -3.85 -9.86
N GLY A 76 7.43 -3.60 -10.63
CA GLY A 76 6.78 -4.63 -11.44
C GLY A 76 5.71 -5.45 -10.69
N THR A 77 5.64 -5.35 -9.36
CA THR A 77 4.60 -6.03 -8.59
C THR A 77 3.22 -5.44 -8.90
N LYS A 78 2.25 -6.32 -9.13
CA LYS A 78 0.84 -5.96 -9.36
C LYS A 78 0.12 -5.70 -8.04
N VAL A 79 -0.66 -4.63 -8.01
CA VAL A 79 -1.45 -4.20 -6.84
C VAL A 79 -2.82 -3.68 -7.29
N THR A 80 -3.77 -3.61 -6.37
CA THR A 80 -5.09 -3.06 -6.63
C THR A 80 -5.07 -1.55 -6.45
N VAL A 81 -5.45 -0.80 -7.49
CA VAL A 81 -5.72 0.63 -7.40
C VAL A 81 -7.23 0.84 -7.32
N ILE A 82 -7.65 1.66 -6.37
CA ILE A 82 -9.04 2.06 -6.19
C ILE A 82 -9.15 3.55 -6.54
N TYR A 83 -9.91 3.89 -7.57
CA TYR A 83 -10.01 5.25 -8.11
C TYR A 83 -11.45 5.75 -8.18
N ASP A 84 -11.62 7.07 -8.23
CA ASP A 84 -12.93 7.70 -8.40
C ASP A 84 -13.30 7.65 -9.90
N PRO A 85 -14.36 6.95 -10.32
CA PRO A 85 -14.74 6.87 -11.74
C PRO A 85 -15.02 8.23 -12.38
N LYS A 86 -15.39 9.23 -11.57
CA LYS A 86 -15.66 10.60 -12.03
C LYS A 86 -14.39 11.45 -12.14
N ASP A 87 -13.32 11.04 -11.47
CA ASP A 87 -12.03 11.72 -11.46
C ASP A 87 -10.91 10.71 -11.15
N PRO A 88 -10.43 9.97 -12.17
CA PRO A 88 -9.49 8.87 -11.96
C PRO A 88 -8.20 9.28 -11.27
N ARG A 89 -7.79 10.55 -11.35
CA ARG A 89 -6.61 11.10 -10.63
C ARG A 89 -6.73 10.94 -9.11
N LYS A 90 -7.95 10.86 -8.59
CA LYS A 90 -8.20 10.51 -7.19
C LYS A 90 -8.19 9.00 -7.06
N ALA A 91 -7.03 8.47 -6.68
CA ALA A 91 -6.82 7.06 -6.49
C ALA A 91 -6.07 6.74 -5.19
N VAL A 92 -6.17 5.49 -4.76
CA VAL A 92 -5.55 4.96 -3.54
C VAL A 92 -5.10 3.52 -3.79
N ILE A 93 -4.08 3.08 -3.06
CA ILE A 93 -3.55 1.71 -3.17
C ILE A 93 -4.32 0.82 -2.18
N GLY A 94 -4.99 -0.22 -2.68
CA GLY A 94 -5.88 -1.08 -1.90
C GLY A 94 -5.14 -1.85 -0.81
N GLU A 95 -4.01 -2.46 -1.16
CA GLU A 95 -3.20 -3.27 -0.26
C GLU A 95 -2.56 -2.43 0.85
N ASN A 96 -2.30 -1.13 0.59
CA ASN A 96 -1.76 -0.20 1.58
C ASN A 96 -2.77 0.13 2.72
N ARG A 97 -3.99 -0.39 2.64
CA ARG A 97 -5.06 -0.15 3.61
C ARG A 97 -5.49 -1.42 4.34
N ARG A 98 -4.84 -2.55 4.06
CA ARG A 98 -5.15 -3.83 4.70
C ARG A 98 -4.94 -3.69 6.21
N THR A 99 -6.02 -3.76 6.97
CA THR A 99 -5.93 -3.73 8.44
C THR A 99 -5.22 -5.00 8.90
N VAL A 100 -4.10 -4.84 9.60
CA VAL A 100 -3.49 -5.93 10.34
C VAL A 100 -4.42 -6.33 11.48
N LYS A 101 -5.03 -7.52 11.40
CA LYS A 101 -5.63 -8.13 12.59
C LYS A 101 -4.49 -8.36 13.58
N LYS A 102 -4.52 -7.65 14.72
CA LYS A 102 -3.71 -8.02 15.90
C LYS A 102 -4.17 -9.43 16.30
N ILE A 103 -3.38 -10.43 15.98
CA ILE A 103 -3.51 -11.74 16.60
C ILE A 103 -2.83 -11.59 17.95
N PHE A 104 -3.62 -11.45 19.01
CA PHE A 104 -3.14 -11.69 20.36
C PHE A 104 -2.99 -13.21 20.47
N VAL A 105 -1.73 -13.68 20.55
CA VAL A 105 -1.37 -15.05 20.94
C VAL A 105 -0.81 -14.98 22.35
#